data_AF-A0A8T4JV73-F1
#
_entry.id   AF-A0A8T4JV73-F1
#
_cell.length_a   1.000
_cell.length_b   1.000
_cell.length_c   1.000
_cell.angle_alpha   90.00
_cell.angle_beta   90.00
_cell.angle_gamma   90.00
#
_symmetry.space_group_name_H-M   'P 1'
#
loop_
_entity.id
_entity.type
_entity.pdbx_description
1 polymer ?
#
loop_
_entity_poly.entity_id
_entity_poly.type
_entity_poly.pdbx_seq_one_letter_code
_entity_poly.pdbx_strand_id
1 'polypeptide(L)'
;MMIELLKIVIIIFLNIFVYWTLGELVCRVFHLDSGILEKEIAGFFLYYALFQLVAIPCILAQLRVHILVKLWMIPLLAVLGMGIYFLEEKKGRKGSLLPDFSKGLALLVLAIIALEFYYIARNGYNGWDTAYYIGTMNTALKTDTMYIFNGNDGTREAVLDLRYALSGFYMHGVVLCRIWKLHVLLYAHYVTPAILVFLSNAVLFEIGKALAGSRGFNYALGFVLLAGILQFSFVSSYSTSEFLLTRGAEAKGYCANVIIPTVFLIALHFRKVWNSRKYWVLLFLLCAGCDAVSFSSVLLVPTLVTVICSAVFAVKRERGIWWRYAVTMVIPAIYAGVYFAFSINLLTIRVR
;
A
#
# COMPACT_ATOMS: atom_id res chain seq x y z
N MET A 1 -5.59 -22.29 -17.50
CA MET A 1 -4.37 -21.93 -16.74
C MET A 1 -3.59 -20.78 -17.39
N MET A 2 -3.18 -20.88 -18.67
CA MET A 2 -2.42 -19.81 -19.35
C MET A 2 -3.12 -18.44 -19.38
N ILE A 3 -4.43 -18.41 -19.62
CA ILE A 3 -5.23 -17.17 -19.61
C ILE A 3 -5.26 -16.51 -18.21
N GLU A 4 -5.37 -17.31 -17.15
CA GLU A 4 -5.40 -16.77 -15.78
C GLU A 4 -4.03 -16.22 -15.37
N LEU A 5 -2.93 -16.88 -15.75
CA LEU A 5 -1.58 -16.35 -15.54
C LEU A 5 -1.37 -15.03 -16.28
N LEU A 6 -1.83 -14.92 -17.52
CA LEU A 6 -1.76 -13.66 -18.27
C LEU A 6 -2.56 -12.55 -17.58
N LYS A 7 -3.78 -12.83 -17.10
CA LYS A 7 -4.56 -11.86 -16.31
C LYS A 7 -3.80 -11.40 -15.07
N ILE A 8 -3.22 -12.32 -14.31
CA ILE A 8 -2.44 -12.01 -13.10
C ILE A 8 -1.30 -11.04 -13.43
N VAL A 9 -0.50 -11.35 -14.45
CA VAL A 9 0.61 -10.50 -14.88
C VAL A 9 0.11 -9.11 -15.30
N ILE A 10 -0.95 -9.04 -16.10
CA ILE A 10 -1.53 -7.76 -16.53
C ILE A 10 -2.04 -6.95 -15.33
N ILE A 11 -2.73 -7.57 -14.38
CA ILE A 11 -3.24 -6.88 -13.18
C ILE A 11 -2.08 -6.30 -12.36
N ILE A 12 -0.98 -7.04 -12.20
CA ILE A 12 0.21 -6.56 -11.47
C ILE A 12 0.78 -5.32 -12.15
N PHE A 13 1.07 -5.40 -13.45
CA PHE A 13 1.61 -4.27 -14.20
C PHE A 13 0.65 -3.08 -14.25
N LEU A 14 -0.66 -3.32 -14.34
CA LEU A 14 -1.65 -2.26 -14.34
C LEU A 14 -1.70 -1.53 -12.99
N ASN A 15 -1.61 -2.25 -11.87
CA ASN A 15 -1.54 -1.62 -10.55
C ASN A 15 -0.30 -0.75 -10.40
N ILE A 16 0.87 -1.27 -10.77
CA ILE A 16 2.13 -0.51 -10.76
C ILE A 16 1.99 0.74 -11.65
N PHE A 17 1.45 0.60 -12.85
CA PHE A 17 1.24 1.74 -13.74
C PHE A 17 0.27 2.80 -13.19
N VAL A 18 -0.81 2.36 -12.53
CA VAL A 18 -1.78 3.25 -11.87
C VAL A 18 -1.12 3.99 -10.72
N TYR A 19 -0.34 3.30 -9.88
CA TYR A 19 0.40 3.92 -8.78
C TYR A 19 1.42 4.93 -9.30
N TRP A 20 2.24 4.56 -10.27
CA TRP A 20 3.15 5.48 -10.95
C TRP A 20 2.43 6.74 -11.45
N THR A 21 1.29 6.58 -12.11
CA THR A 21 0.54 7.69 -12.71
C THR A 21 0.05 8.67 -11.63
N LEU A 22 -0.51 8.13 -10.55
CA LEU A 22 -0.95 8.93 -9.41
C LEU A 22 0.24 9.64 -8.73
N GLY A 23 1.38 8.96 -8.61
CA GLY A 23 2.61 9.56 -8.08
C GLY A 23 3.17 10.68 -8.94
N GLU A 24 3.15 10.50 -10.26
CA GLU A 24 3.53 11.52 -11.24
C GLU A 24 2.57 12.73 -11.17
N LEU A 25 1.26 12.49 -11.02
CA LEU A 25 0.26 13.54 -10.80
C LEU A 25 0.58 14.35 -9.53
N VAL A 26 0.88 13.69 -8.41
CA VAL A 26 1.29 14.37 -7.16
C VAL A 26 2.52 15.24 -7.41
N CYS A 27 3.54 14.71 -8.08
CA CYS A 27 4.76 15.46 -8.36
C CYS A 27 4.49 16.70 -9.21
N ARG A 28 3.59 16.61 -10.19
CA ARG A 28 3.20 17.74 -11.03
C ARG A 28 2.40 18.80 -10.27
N VAL A 29 1.39 18.38 -9.49
CA VAL A 29 0.52 19.30 -8.72
C VAL A 29 1.29 20.03 -7.63
N PHE A 30 2.21 19.35 -6.95
CA PHE A 30 2.97 19.93 -5.84
C PHE A 30 4.37 20.43 -6.24
N HIS A 31 4.72 20.36 -7.53
CA HIS A 31 6.04 20.72 -8.07
C HIS A 31 7.20 20.03 -7.32
N LEU A 32 7.12 18.71 -7.19
CA LEU A 32 8.08 17.89 -6.44
C LEU A 32 9.05 17.18 -7.39
N ASP A 33 10.34 17.22 -7.06
CA ASP A 33 11.34 16.38 -7.72
C ASP A 33 11.48 15.04 -6.98
N SER A 34 11.05 13.96 -7.63
CA SER A 34 10.99 12.62 -7.05
C SER A 34 11.38 11.56 -8.06
N GLY A 35 12.10 10.54 -7.57
CA GLY A 35 12.45 9.37 -8.36
C GLY A 35 11.22 8.52 -8.72
N ILE A 36 11.40 7.56 -9.62
CA ILE A 36 10.33 6.65 -10.05
C ILE A 36 9.73 5.90 -8.86
N LEU A 37 10.55 5.35 -7.97
CA LEU A 37 10.08 4.56 -6.82
C LEU A 37 9.39 5.42 -5.75
N GLU A 38 9.84 6.65 -5.51
CA GLU A 38 9.11 7.59 -4.63
C GLU A 38 7.73 7.93 -5.20
N LYS A 39 7.60 8.05 -6.52
CA LYS A 39 6.31 8.24 -7.20
C LYS A 39 5.41 7.01 -7.01
N GLU A 40 5.93 5.81 -7.18
CA GLU A 40 5.19 4.56 -6.90
C GLU A 40 4.63 4.53 -5.48
N ILE A 41 5.47 4.83 -4.48
CA ILE A 41 5.08 4.83 -3.07
C ILE A 41 4.01 5.90 -2.81
N ALA A 42 4.22 7.14 -3.26
CA ALA A 42 3.26 8.22 -3.09
C ALA A 42 1.92 7.91 -3.79
N GLY A 43 1.98 7.35 -4.99
CA GLY A 43 0.82 7.00 -5.78
C GLY A 43 0.04 5.81 -5.23
N PHE A 44 0.71 4.82 -4.64
CA PHE A 44 0.07 3.74 -3.89
C PHE A 44 -0.78 4.27 -2.73
N PHE A 45 -0.24 5.19 -1.93
CA PHE A 45 -1.00 5.80 -0.84
C PHE A 45 -2.14 6.68 -1.35
N LEU A 46 -1.91 7.48 -2.41
CA LEU A 46 -2.97 8.26 -3.03
C LEU A 46 -4.09 7.36 -3.59
N TYR A 47 -3.74 6.22 -4.20
CA TYR A 47 -4.72 5.27 -4.72
C TYR A 47 -5.67 4.80 -3.61
N TYR A 48 -5.14 4.33 -2.49
CA TYR A 48 -5.97 3.85 -1.38
C TYR A 48 -6.73 4.98 -0.69
N ALA A 49 -6.12 6.17 -0.59
CA ALA A 49 -6.79 7.37 -0.09
C ALA A 49 -7.98 7.80 -0.97
N LEU A 50 -7.90 7.62 -2.29
CA LEU A 50 -9.02 7.87 -3.21
C LEU A 50 -10.03 6.72 -3.19
N PHE A 51 -9.56 5.47 -3.11
CA PHE A 51 -10.43 4.30 -3.11
C PHE A 51 -11.37 4.28 -1.92
N GLN A 52 -10.87 4.59 -0.71
CA GLN A 52 -11.68 4.61 0.49
C GLN A 52 -12.80 5.66 0.44
N LEU A 53 -12.61 6.80 -0.25
CA LEU A 53 -13.63 7.84 -0.42
C LEU A 53 -14.84 7.32 -1.21
N VAL A 54 -14.66 6.28 -2.02
CA VAL A 54 -15.74 5.61 -2.75
C VAL A 54 -16.22 4.37 -1.98
N ALA A 55 -15.28 3.54 -1.52
CA ALA A 55 -15.57 2.26 -0.90
C ALA A 55 -16.32 2.41 0.43
N ILE A 56 -15.86 3.28 1.34
CA ILE A 56 -16.45 3.41 2.68
C ILE A 56 -17.90 3.88 2.62
N PRO A 57 -18.27 4.94 1.89
CA PRO A 57 -19.67 5.31 1.74
C PRO A 57 -20.53 4.18 1.18
N CYS A 58 -20.03 3.42 0.20
CA CYS A 58 -20.75 2.28 -0.36
C CYS A 58 -20.96 1.16 0.69
N ILE A 59 -19.95 0.88 1.51
CA ILE A 59 -20.00 -0.14 2.56
C ILE A 59 -20.98 0.27 3.66
N LEU A 60 -20.88 1.51 4.15
CA LEU A 60 -21.76 2.03 5.21
C LEU A 60 -23.23 2.14 4.74
N ALA A 61 -23.44 2.48 3.47
CA ALA A 61 -24.76 2.48 2.85
C ALA A 61 -25.24 1.06 2.46
N GLN A 62 -24.42 0.02 2.67
CA GLN A 62 -24.70 -1.38 2.35
C GLN A 62 -25.12 -1.57 0.88
N LEU A 63 -24.46 -0.83 -0.02
CA LEU A 63 -24.67 -0.95 -1.45
C LEU A 63 -24.12 -2.29 -1.96
N ARG A 64 -24.60 -2.70 -3.13
CA ARG A 64 -24.13 -3.91 -3.80
C ARG A 64 -22.73 -3.74 -4.37
N VAL A 65 -21.96 -4.82 -4.41
CA VAL A 65 -20.57 -4.83 -4.91
C VAL A 65 -20.47 -4.29 -6.33
N HIS A 66 -21.41 -4.66 -7.22
CA HIS A 66 -21.38 -4.16 -8.59
C HIS A 66 -21.55 -2.63 -8.70
N ILE A 67 -22.17 -1.97 -7.71
CA ILE A 67 -22.29 -0.51 -7.68
C ILE A 67 -20.92 0.09 -7.36
N LEU A 68 -20.23 -0.43 -6.33
CA LEU A 68 -18.86 -0.04 -6.01
C LEU A 68 -17.92 -0.20 -7.22
N VAL A 69 -18.02 -1.32 -7.93
CA VAL A 69 -17.22 -1.59 -9.13
C VAL A 69 -17.47 -0.53 -10.20
N LYS A 70 -18.73 -0.20 -10.51
CA LYS A 70 -19.06 0.85 -11.49
C LYS A 70 -18.52 2.22 -11.08
N LEU A 71 -18.68 2.59 -9.81
CA LEU A 71 -18.20 3.86 -9.29
C LEU A 71 -16.68 3.97 -9.33
N TRP A 72 -15.95 2.86 -9.06
CA TRP A 72 -14.49 2.86 -9.10
C TRP A 72 -13.90 2.71 -10.50
N MET A 73 -14.61 2.11 -11.44
CA MET A 73 -14.16 2.00 -12.83
C MET A 73 -13.92 3.36 -13.49
N ILE A 74 -14.77 4.35 -13.21
CA ILE A 74 -14.66 5.71 -13.79
C ILE A 74 -13.31 6.37 -13.43
N PRO A 75 -12.95 6.55 -12.14
CA PRO A 75 -11.66 7.14 -11.78
C PRO A 75 -10.50 6.25 -12.22
N LEU A 76 -10.64 4.91 -12.20
CA LEU A 76 -9.59 4.01 -12.67
C LEU A 76 -9.25 4.24 -14.15
N LEU A 77 -10.26 4.32 -15.02
CA LEU A 77 -10.07 4.61 -16.44
C LEU A 77 -9.51 6.02 -16.68
N ALA A 78 -9.94 7.01 -15.90
CA ALA A 78 -9.39 8.37 -15.96
C ALA A 78 -7.90 8.38 -15.62
N VAL A 79 -7.48 7.65 -14.58
CA VAL A 79 -6.06 7.51 -14.21
C VAL A 79 -5.29 6.81 -15.33
N LEU A 80 -5.81 5.75 -15.93
CA LEU A 80 -5.14 5.10 -17.06
C LEU A 80 -4.94 6.04 -18.25
N GLY A 81 -5.97 6.82 -18.61
CA GLY A 81 -5.88 7.84 -19.66
C GLY A 81 -4.83 8.91 -19.34
N MET A 82 -4.78 9.41 -18.10
CA MET A 82 -3.75 10.36 -17.66
C MET A 82 -2.34 9.76 -17.75
N GLY A 83 -2.18 8.49 -17.40
CA GLY A 83 -0.89 7.80 -17.47
C GLY A 83 -0.36 7.69 -18.89
N ILE A 84 -1.23 7.34 -19.84
CA ILE A 84 -0.88 7.28 -21.27
C ILE A 84 -0.43 8.67 -21.77
N TYR A 85 -1.19 9.72 -21.42
CA TYR A 85 -0.82 11.10 -21.74
C TYR A 85 0.57 11.48 -21.18
N PHE A 86 0.87 11.11 -19.93
CA PHE A 86 2.19 11.36 -19.32
C PHE A 86 3.33 10.61 -20.02
N LEU A 87 3.08 9.38 -20.50
CA LEU A 87 4.08 8.62 -21.27
C LEU A 87 4.35 9.27 -22.62
N GLU A 88 3.33 9.74 -23.33
CA GLU A 88 3.47 10.44 -24.61
C GLU A 88 4.26 11.73 -24.47
N GLU A 89 3.97 12.52 -23.43
CA GLU A 89 4.72 13.75 -23.13
C GLU A 89 6.21 13.45 -22.83
N LYS A 90 6.49 12.37 -22.10
CA LYS A 90 7.87 11.97 -21.77
C LYS A 90 8.66 11.45 -22.97
N LYS A 91 8.03 10.83 -23.98
CA LYS A 91 8.71 10.39 -25.22
C LYS A 91 9.37 11.55 -25.96
N GLY A 92 8.86 12.78 -25.82
CA GLY A 92 9.44 13.99 -26.42
C GLY A 92 10.64 14.58 -25.67
N ARG A 93 10.97 14.07 -24.46
CA ARG A 93 12.10 14.57 -23.65
C ARG A 93 13.26 13.59 -23.74
N LYS A 94 14.45 14.07 -24.13
CA LYS A 94 15.69 13.28 -24.06
C LYS A 94 15.88 12.80 -22.62
N GLY A 95 15.92 11.49 -22.44
CA GLY A 95 16.02 10.87 -21.11
C GLY A 95 17.25 11.34 -20.36
N SER A 96 17.11 11.52 -19.04
CA SER A 96 18.26 11.70 -18.15
C SER A 96 19.21 10.50 -18.30
N LEU A 97 20.52 10.78 -18.33
CA LEU A 97 21.55 9.74 -18.24
C LEU A 97 21.22 8.84 -17.04
N LEU A 98 21.15 7.53 -17.28
CA LEU A 98 21.00 6.57 -16.18
C LEU A 98 22.16 6.79 -15.18
N PRO A 99 21.88 6.79 -13.86
CA PRO A 99 22.95 6.90 -12.88
C PRO A 99 24.01 5.83 -13.14
N ASP A 100 25.28 6.13 -12.89
CA ASP A 100 26.31 5.10 -12.95
C ASP A 100 26.11 4.11 -11.79
N PHE A 101 25.95 2.82 -12.11
CA PHE A 101 25.73 1.76 -11.14
C PHE A 101 26.38 0.45 -11.58
N SER A 102 26.72 -0.40 -10.61
CA SER A 102 27.27 -1.72 -10.85
C SER A 102 26.21 -2.64 -11.44
N LYS A 103 26.38 -3.01 -12.72
CA LYS A 103 25.50 -3.96 -13.42
C LYS A 103 25.45 -5.32 -12.71
N GLY A 104 26.58 -5.77 -12.17
CA GLY A 104 26.64 -7.02 -11.40
C GLY A 104 25.80 -6.96 -10.13
N LEU A 105 25.88 -5.84 -9.38
CA LEU A 105 25.07 -5.65 -8.19
C LEU A 105 23.58 -5.53 -8.52
N ALA A 106 23.23 -4.82 -9.59
CA ALA A 106 21.85 -4.72 -10.06
C ALA A 106 21.30 -6.10 -10.46
N LEU A 107 22.09 -6.96 -11.11
CA LEU A 107 21.69 -8.33 -11.44
C LEU A 107 21.44 -9.17 -10.18
N LEU A 108 22.28 -9.04 -9.15
CA LEU A 108 22.06 -9.73 -7.87
C LEU A 108 20.79 -9.26 -7.17
N VAL A 109 20.49 -7.96 -7.21
CA VAL A 109 19.23 -7.41 -6.69
C VAL A 109 18.03 -7.94 -7.47
N LEU A 110 18.11 -7.99 -8.79
CA LEU A 110 17.04 -8.58 -9.61
C LEU A 110 16.88 -10.08 -9.33
N ALA A 111 17.98 -10.81 -9.11
CA ALA A 111 17.95 -12.22 -8.78
C ALA A 111 17.31 -12.50 -7.41
N ILE A 112 17.63 -11.71 -6.37
CA ILE A 112 17.00 -11.89 -5.05
C ILE A 112 15.51 -11.54 -5.09
N ILE A 113 15.11 -10.47 -5.78
CA ILE A 113 13.70 -10.11 -5.97
C ILE A 113 12.96 -11.20 -6.76
N ALA A 114 13.57 -11.74 -7.82
CA ALA A 114 13.00 -12.86 -8.57
C ALA A 114 12.84 -14.11 -7.69
N LEU A 115 13.78 -14.35 -6.77
CA LEU A 115 13.68 -15.44 -5.79
C LEU A 115 12.51 -15.21 -4.80
N GLU A 116 12.26 -13.98 -4.35
CA GLU A 116 11.10 -13.63 -3.53
C GLU A 116 9.78 -13.95 -4.25
N PHE A 117 9.65 -13.49 -5.51
CA PHE A 117 8.48 -13.81 -6.34
C PHE A 117 8.31 -15.32 -6.55
N TYR A 118 9.41 -16.03 -6.85
CA TYR A 118 9.39 -17.48 -7.01
C TYR A 118 8.95 -18.18 -5.72
N TYR A 119 9.51 -17.78 -4.58
CA TYR A 119 9.19 -18.36 -3.28
C TYR A 119 7.70 -18.20 -2.96
N ILE A 120 7.16 -17.00 -3.12
CA ILE A 120 5.74 -16.69 -2.90
C ILE A 120 4.85 -17.50 -3.84
N ALA A 121 5.20 -17.56 -5.12
CA ALA A 121 4.42 -18.30 -6.11
C ALA A 121 4.39 -19.81 -5.83
N ARG A 122 5.45 -20.35 -5.20
CA ARG A 122 5.62 -21.77 -4.92
C ARG A 122 5.03 -22.19 -3.56
N ASN A 123 5.12 -21.32 -2.56
CA ASN A 123 4.72 -21.58 -1.18
C ASN A 123 3.36 -20.93 -0.90
N GLY A 124 2.28 -21.67 -1.18
CA GLY A 124 0.95 -21.24 -0.79
C GLY A 124 0.77 -21.34 0.73
N TYR A 125 0.64 -20.21 1.41
CA TYR A 125 0.23 -20.16 2.81
C TYR A 125 -1.28 -19.99 2.91
N ASN A 126 -1.93 -20.77 3.76
CA ASN A 126 -3.36 -20.65 4.01
C ASN A 126 -3.66 -20.78 5.51
N GLY A 127 -3.23 -19.78 6.28
CA GLY A 127 -3.55 -19.65 7.70
C GLY A 127 -4.94 -19.05 7.93
N TRP A 128 -5.35 -18.98 9.20
CA TRP A 128 -6.66 -18.46 9.61
C TRP A 128 -6.96 -17.04 9.11
N ASP A 129 -6.00 -16.12 9.24
CA ASP A 129 -6.16 -14.74 8.76
C ASP A 129 -6.34 -14.74 7.23
N THR A 130 -5.44 -15.40 6.50
CA THR A 130 -5.50 -15.51 5.04
C THR A 130 -6.83 -16.10 4.55
N ALA A 131 -7.32 -17.15 5.22
CA ALA A 131 -8.62 -17.75 4.93
C ALA A 131 -9.76 -16.74 5.12
N TYR A 132 -9.74 -15.91 6.17
CA TYR A 132 -10.73 -14.85 6.37
C TYR A 132 -10.67 -13.77 5.27
N TYR A 133 -9.48 -13.35 4.83
CA TYR A 133 -9.33 -12.42 3.69
C TYR A 133 -9.95 -12.98 2.42
N ILE A 134 -9.58 -14.21 2.05
CA ILE A 134 -10.07 -14.88 0.85
C ILE A 134 -11.58 -15.12 0.96
N GLY A 135 -12.03 -15.62 2.11
CA GLY A 135 -13.43 -15.90 2.39
C GLY A 135 -14.30 -14.64 2.30
N THR A 136 -13.89 -13.54 2.94
CA THR A 136 -14.61 -12.25 2.88
C THR A 136 -14.72 -11.70 1.45
N MET A 137 -13.65 -11.78 0.66
CA MET A 137 -13.69 -11.35 -0.73
C MET A 137 -14.59 -12.28 -1.58
N ASN A 138 -14.57 -13.59 -1.32
CA ASN A 138 -15.34 -14.57 -2.05
C ASN A 138 -16.85 -14.48 -1.72
N THR A 139 -17.22 -14.32 -0.44
CA THR A 139 -18.61 -14.09 -0.04
C THR A 139 -19.14 -12.81 -0.66
N ALA A 140 -18.33 -11.75 -0.70
CA ALA A 140 -18.72 -10.49 -1.31
C ALA A 140 -19.01 -10.63 -2.81
N LEU A 141 -18.15 -11.31 -3.56
CA LEU A 141 -18.38 -11.57 -4.99
C LEU A 141 -19.57 -12.49 -5.25
N LYS A 142 -19.75 -13.52 -4.43
CA LYS A 142 -20.80 -14.53 -4.62
C LYS A 142 -22.19 -13.97 -4.30
N THR A 143 -22.29 -13.14 -3.26
CA THR A 143 -23.57 -12.61 -2.76
C THR A 143 -23.87 -11.20 -3.27
N ASP A 144 -22.90 -10.53 -3.92
CA ASP A 144 -22.98 -9.13 -4.36
C ASP A 144 -23.23 -8.15 -3.19
N THR A 145 -22.77 -8.50 -1.99
CA THR A 145 -22.88 -7.70 -0.76
C THR A 145 -21.51 -7.47 -0.13
N MET A 146 -21.35 -6.46 0.73
CA MET A 146 -20.07 -6.16 1.38
C MET A 146 -20.22 -6.33 2.89
N TYR A 147 -19.41 -7.24 3.47
CA TYR A 147 -19.36 -7.51 4.93
C TYR A 147 -20.69 -7.93 5.59
N ILE A 148 -21.69 -8.34 4.80
CA ILE A 148 -22.97 -8.89 5.31
C ILE A 148 -22.80 -10.34 5.76
N PHE A 149 -21.91 -11.08 5.11
CA PHE A 149 -21.63 -12.48 5.43
C PHE A 149 -20.20 -12.63 5.93
N ASN A 150 -20.03 -13.36 7.02
CA ASN A 150 -18.75 -13.62 7.65
C ASN A 150 -17.82 -14.39 6.69
N GLY A 151 -16.55 -13.98 6.62
CA GLY A 151 -15.56 -14.62 5.75
C GLY A 151 -15.15 -16.04 6.16
N ASN A 152 -15.30 -16.44 7.43
CA ASN A 152 -14.88 -17.74 7.92
C ASN A 152 -15.92 -18.84 7.66
N ASP A 153 -17.20 -18.58 7.98
CA ASP A 153 -18.26 -19.59 7.97
C ASP A 153 -19.43 -19.23 7.03
N GLY A 154 -19.45 -18.03 6.47
CA GLY A 154 -20.52 -17.57 5.58
C GLY A 154 -21.84 -17.26 6.29
N THR A 155 -21.85 -17.18 7.62
CA THR A 155 -23.05 -16.77 8.37
C THR A 155 -23.37 -15.30 8.14
N ARG A 156 -24.65 -14.93 8.21
CA ARG A 156 -25.08 -13.54 8.07
C ARG A 156 -24.80 -12.79 9.37
N GLU A 157 -24.06 -11.70 9.27
CA GLU A 157 -23.74 -10.84 10.40
C GLU A 157 -24.96 -10.02 10.84
N ALA A 158 -25.08 -9.78 12.14
CA ALA A 158 -26.09 -8.89 12.69
C ALA A 158 -25.66 -7.41 12.63
N VAL A 159 -24.35 -7.16 12.74
CA VAL A 159 -23.72 -5.84 12.80
C VAL A 159 -22.50 -5.84 11.89
N LEU A 160 -22.28 -4.75 11.16
CA LEU A 160 -21.07 -4.58 10.37
C LEU A 160 -19.84 -4.48 11.28
N ASP A 161 -18.87 -5.37 11.09
CA ASP A 161 -17.58 -5.27 11.76
C ASP A 161 -16.74 -4.14 11.12
N LEU A 162 -16.77 -2.97 11.77
CA LEU A 162 -16.07 -1.78 11.29
C LEU A 162 -14.55 -1.93 11.27
N ARG A 163 -13.99 -2.87 12.02
CA ARG A 163 -12.54 -3.16 11.97
C ARG A 163 -12.12 -3.65 10.58
N TYR A 164 -12.98 -4.45 9.94
CA TYR A 164 -12.72 -4.99 8.60
C TYR A 164 -13.37 -4.14 7.50
N ALA A 165 -14.56 -3.60 7.77
CA ALA A 165 -15.33 -2.81 6.82
C ALA A 165 -14.71 -1.44 6.50
N LEU A 166 -13.91 -0.87 7.40
CA LEU A 166 -13.19 0.39 7.14
C LEU A 166 -11.86 0.18 6.39
N SER A 167 -11.42 -1.07 6.22
CA SER A 167 -10.25 -1.40 5.41
C SER A 167 -10.64 -1.57 3.94
N GLY A 168 -10.16 -0.67 3.09
CA GLY A 168 -10.36 -0.75 1.63
C GLY A 168 -9.69 -1.96 0.98
N PHE A 169 -8.74 -2.62 1.65
CA PHE A 169 -7.94 -3.72 1.12
C PHE A 169 -8.77 -4.88 0.54
N TYR A 170 -9.80 -5.32 1.26
CA TYR A 170 -10.67 -6.42 0.82
C TYR A 170 -11.45 -6.02 -0.43
N MET A 171 -12.11 -4.86 -0.38
CA MET A 171 -12.98 -4.42 -1.47
C MET A 171 -12.20 -4.00 -2.70
N HIS A 172 -10.95 -3.54 -2.56
CA HIS A 172 -10.04 -3.36 -3.69
C HIS A 172 -9.82 -4.68 -4.43
N GLY A 173 -9.51 -5.76 -3.70
CA GLY A 173 -9.37 -7.09 -4.27
C GLY A 173 -10.64 -7.60 -4.94
N VAL A 174 -11.80 -7.39 -4.31
CA VAL A 174 -13.12 -7.71 -4.88
C VAL A 174 -13.35 -6.99 -6.20
N VAL A 175 -13.07 -5.68 -6.27
CA VAL A 175 -13.26 -4.89 -7.49
C VAL A 175 -12.38 -5.43 -8.62
N LEU A 176 -11.10 -5.70 -8.36
CA LEU A 176 -10.20 -6.27 -9.38
C LEU A 176 -10.64 -7.67 -9.80
N CYS A 177 -10.99 -8.55 -8.87
CA CYS A 177 -11.50 -9.88 -9.19
C CYS A 177 -12.77 -9.83 -10.05
N ARG A 178 -13.68 -8.88 -9.78
CA ARG A 178 -14.92 -8.68 -10.55
C ARG A 178 -14.65 -8.19 -11.97
N ILE A 179 -13.77 -7.20 -12.14
CA ILE A 179 -13.41 -6.63 -13.46
C ILE A 179 -12.74 -7.69 -14.34
N TRP A 180 -11.76 -8.41 -13.77
CA TRP A 180 -10.93 -9.36 -14.52
C TRP A 180 -11.52 -10.76 -14.60
N LYS A 181 -12.65 -11.00 -13.90
CA LYS A 181 -13.23 -12.34 -13.71
C LYS A 181 -12.15 -13.33 -13.26
N LEU A 182 -11.36 -12.91 -12.27
CA LEU A 182 -10.27 -13.69 -11.69
C LEU A 182 -10.75 -14.31 -10.38
N HIS A 183 -10.41 -15.58 -10.15
CA HIS A 183 -10.76 -16.24 -8.89
C HIS A 183 -10.00 -15.59 -7.73
N VAL A 184 -10.69 -15.31 -6.62
CA VAL A 184 -10.12 -14.62 -5.43
C VAL A 184 -8.86 -15.31 -4.92
N LEU A 185 -8.85 -16.64 -4.90
CA LEU A 185 -7.68 -17.42 -4.48
C LEU A 185 -6.42 -17.13 -5.32
N LEU A 186 -6.57 -16.92 -6.63
CA LEU A 186 -5.46 -16.60 -7.52
C LEU A 186 -4.99 -15.16 -7.32
N TYR A 187 -5.94 -14.24 -7.13
CA TYR A 187 -5.64 -12.85 -6.81
C TYR A 187 -4.85 -12.74 -5.49
N ALA A 188 -5.35 -13.39 -4.44
CA ALA A 188 -4.74 -13.36 -3.11
C ALA A 188 -3.37 -14.04 -3.06
N HIS A 189 -3.13 -15.10 -3.84
CA HIS A 189 -1.83 -15.79 -3.85
C HIS A 189 -0.79 -15.14 -4.77
N TYR A 190 -1.19 -14.54 -5.88
CA TYR A 190 -0.23 -14.07 -6.87
C TYR A 190 -0.21 -12.56 -7.05
N VAL A 191 -1.35 -11.88 -7.07
CA VAL A 191 -1.39 -10.45 -7.35
C VAL A 191 -1.02 -9.65 -6.11
N THR A 192 -1.71 -9.89 -4.99
CA THR A 192 -1.49 -9.13 -3.76
C THR A 192 -0.04 -9.27 -3.24
N PRO A 193 0.51 -10.48 -3.05
CA PRO A 193 1.90 -10.62 -2.61
C PRO A 193 2.91 -10.03 -3.58
N ALA A 194 2.65 -10.11 -4.89
CA ALA A 194 3.56 -9.54 -5.89
C ALA A 194 3.69 -8.02 -5.78
N ILE A 195 2.55 -7.33 -5.57
CA ILE A 195 2.54 -5.89 -5.33
C ILE A 195 3.25 -5.56 -4.00
N LEU A 196 3.05 -6.39 -2.97
CA LEU A 196 3.74 -6.21 -1.69
C LEU A 196 5.27 -6.31 -1.83
N VAL A 197 5.78 -7.33 -2.53
CA VAL A 197 7.22 -7.50 -2.81
C VAL A 197 7.80 -6.31 -3.55
N PHE A 198 7.12 -5.86 -4.60
CA PHE A 198 7.55 -4.72 -5.38
C PHE A 198 7.66 -3.45 -4.51
N LEU A 199 6.61 -3.14 -3.75
CA LEU A 199 6.58 -1.94 -2.90
C LEU A 199 7.57 -2.04 -1.73
N SER A 200 7.72 -3.22 -1.12
CA SER A 200 8.69 -3.45 -0.05
C SER A 200 10.12 -3.14 -0.52
N ASN A 201 10.52 -3.71 -1.66
CA ASN A 201 11.83 -3.46 -2.24
C ASN A 201 12.00 -2.00 -2.72
N ALA A 202 10.93 -1.37 -3.24
CA ALA A 202 10.95 0.04 -3.60
C ALA A 202 11.24 0.93 -2.38
N VAL A 203 10.58 0.69 -1.25
CA VAL A 203 10.78 1.45 -0.01
C VAL A 203 12.18 1.19 0.56
N LEU A 204 12.64 -0.06 0.57
CA LEU A 204 14.00 -0.41 1.01
C LEU A 204 15.06 0.29 0.16
N PHE A 205 14.86 0.37 -1.16
CA PHE A 205 15.75 1.10 -2.05
C PHE A 205 15.82 2.59 -1.70
N GLU A 206 14.67 3.23 -1.47
CA GLU A 206 14.61 4.63 -1.06
C GLU A 206 15.27 4.88 0.31
N ILE A 207 15.08 3.96 1.28
CA ILE A 207 15.79 3.98 2.56
C ILE A 207 17.30 3.89 2.33
N GLY A 208 17.74 2.95 1.49
CA GLY A 208 19.12 2.78 1.09
C GLY A 208 19.71 4.07 0.52
N LYS A 209 19.00 4.76 -0.39
CA LYS A 209 19.40 6.07 -0.91
C LYS A 209 19.50 7.14 0.17
N ALA A 210 18.54 7.20 1.09
CA ALA A 210 18.56 8.16 2.20
C ALA A 210 19.79 7.98 3.12
N LEU A 211 20.23 6.73 3.29
CA LEU A 211 21.39 6.31 4.10
C LEU A 211 22.73 6.30 3.34
N ALA A 212 22.72 6.37 2.00
CA ALA A 212 23.91 6.25 1.17
C ALA A 212 24.98 7.30 1.48
N GLY A 213 24.57 8.54 1.78
CA GLY A 213 25.50 9.66 1.90
C GLY A 213 26.24 9.88 0.58
N SER A 214 27.58 9.83 0.59
CA SER A 214 28.42 9.92 -0.62
C SER A 214 28.51 8.61 -1.42
N ARG A 215 28.01 7.48 -0.91
CA ARG A 215 28.18 6.15 -1.52
C ARG A 215 27.26 5.89 -2.72
N GLY A 216 26.35 6.82 -3.03
CA GLY A 216 25.56 6.82 -4.25
C GLY A 216 24.60 5.64 -4.42
N PHE A 217 24.24 5.36 -5.68
CA PHE A 217 23.21 4.38 -6.08
C PHE A 217 23.57 2.93 -5.71
N ASN A 218 24.86 2.57 -5.78
CA ASN A 218 25.33 1.23 -5.44
C ASN A 218 25.08 0.87 -3.97
N TYR A 219 25.12 1.84 -3.06
CA TYR A 219 24.78 1.57 -1.66
C TYR A 219 23.30 1.22 -1.50
N ALA A 220 22.41 1.90 -2.22
CA ALA A 220 20.99 1.58 -2.18
C ALA A 220 20.71 0.18 -2.73
N LEU A 221 21.38 -0.22 -3.83
CA LEU A 221 21.30 -1.58 -4.35
C LEU A 221 21.84 -2.61 -3.34
N GLY A 222 22.99 -2.35 -2.72
CA GLY A 222 23.57 -3.23 -1.71
C GLY A 222 22.70 -3.35 -0.46
N PHE A 223 22.01 -2.27 -0.08
CA PHE A 223 21.04 -2.26 1.01
C PHE A 223 19.85 -3.17 0.72
N VAL A 224 19.28 -3.09 -0.49
CA VAL A 224 18.20 -3.99 -0.93
C VAL A 224 18.68 -5.44 -0.97
N LEU A 225 19.87 -5.70 -1.53
CA LEU A 225 20.44 -7.05 -1.59
C LEU A 225 20.60 -7.65 -0.20
N LEU A 226 21.19 -6.90 0.74
CA LEU A 226 21.35 -7.33 2.13
C LEU A 226 19.99 -7.59 2.79
N ALA A 227 19.04 -6.66 2.64
CA ALA A 227 17.71 -6.81 3.20
C ALA A 227 17.00 -8.06 2.64
N GLY A 228 17.08 -8.32 1.34
CA GLY A 228 16.54 -9.51 0.71
C GLY A 228 17.16 -10.81 1.24
N ILE A 229 18.49 -10.85 1.44
CA ILE A 229 19.16 -12.01 2.07
C ILE A 229 18.65 -12.23 3.51
N LEU A 230 18.52 -11.15 4.28
CA LEU A 230 17.98 -11.23 5.65
C LEU A 230 16.50 -11.62 5.66
N GLN A 231 15.75 -11.26 4.62
CA GLN A 231 14.34 -11.62 4.47
C GLN A 231 14.16 -13.14 4.44
N PHE A 232 15.11 -13.90 3.88
CA PHE A 232 15.07 -15.37 3.88
C PHE A 232 15.57 -16.02 5.19
N SER A 233 16.07 -15.23 6.16
CA SER A 233 16.71 -15.72 7.38
C SER A 233 15.79 -15.68 8.61
N PHE A 234 14.48 -15.92 8.43
CA PHE A 234 13.48 -15.80 9.50
C PHE A 234 13.19 -17.12 10.23
N VAL A 235 12.93 -17.01 11.54
CA VAL A 235 12.68 -18.16 12.43
C VAL A 235 11.27 -18.12 13.06
N SER A 236 10.54 -17.00 12.94
CA SER A 236 9.29 -16.75 13.68
C SER A 236 8.11 -16.37 12.78
N SER A 237 6.93 -16.87 13.17
CA SER A 237 5.59 -16.61 12.60
C SER A 237 5.10 -15.17 12.61
N TYR A 238 5.82 -14.30 13.31
CA TYR A 238 5.48 -12.89 13.49
C TYR A 238 6.56 -11.94 12.96
N SER A 239 7.49 -12.45 12.15
CA SER A 239 8.54 -11.64 11.51
C SER A 239 8.03 -10.88 10.28
N THR A 240 8.63 -9.71 10.00
CA THR A 240 8.35 -8.92 8.76
C THR A 240 8.60 -9.77 7.51
N SER A 241 9.66 -10.58 7.55
CA SER A 241 10.03 -11.59 6.57
C SER A 241 8.93 -12.58 6.24
N GLU A 242 8.33 -13.20 7.25
CA GLU A 242 7.24 -14.15 7.03
C GLU A 242 6.01 -13.46 6.44
N PHE A 243 5.68 -12.27 6.93
CA PHE A 243 4.59 -11.49 6.35
C PHE A 243 4.82 -11.11 4.88
N LEU A 244 6.06 -10.96 4.43
CA LEU A 244 6.38 -10.71 3.03
C LEU A 244 6.30 -11.98 2.19
N LEU A 245 6.98 -13.05 2.65
CA LEU A 245 7.30 -14.21 1.82
C LEU A 245 6.24 -15.32 1.86
N THR A 246 5.48 -15.44 2.93
CA THR A 246 4.43 -16.47 3.05
C THR A 246 3.05 -15.86 3.23
N ARG A 247 2.91 -14.81 4.05
CA ARG A 247 1.60 -14.20 4.39
C ARG A 247 1.29 -12.92 3.60
N GLY A 248 1.87 -12.76 2.42
CA GLY A 248 1.74 -11.55 1.60
C GLY A 248 0.31 -11.24 1.11
N ALA A 249 -0.62 -12.19 1.25
CA ALA A 249 -2.03 -12.00 0.95
C ALA A 249 -2.76 -11.11 1.99
N GLU A 250 -2.17 -10.93 3.18
CA GLU A 250 -2.77 -10.24 4.31
C GLU A 250 -2.36 -8.76 4.34
N ALA A 251 -3.30 -7.87 4.67
CA ALA A 251 -3.02 -6.44 4.79
C ALA A 251 -1.95 -6.11 5.86
N LYS A 252 -1.74 -7.00 6.84
CA LYS A 252 -0.69 -6.84 7.86
C LYS A 252 0.71 -6.84 7.25
N GLY A 253 0.91 -7.58 6.15
CA GLY A 253 2.19 -7.60 5.43
C GLY A 253 2.53 -6.25 4.82
N TYR A 254 1.54 -5.52 4.31
CA TYR A 254 1.71 -4.14 3.84
C TYR A 254 2.04 -3.18 4.98
N CYS A 255 1.42 -3.34 6.15
CA CYS A 255 1.76 -2.53 7.32
C CYS A 255 3.23 -2.71 7.70
N ALA A 256 3.66 -3.97 7.82
CA ALA A 256 5.01 -4.34 8.25
C ALA A 256 6.11 -3.97 7.24
N ASN A 257 5.87 -4.19 5.94
CA ASN A 257 6.91 -4.09 4.90
C ASN A 257 6.81 -2.83 4.02
N VAL A 258 5.70 -2.08 4.07
CA VAL A 258 5.53 -0.85 3.26
C VAL A 258 5.25 0.37 4.12
N ILE A 259 4.20 0.32 4.96
CA ILE A 259 3.75 1.48 5.73
C ILE A 259 4.82 1.89 6.77
N ILE A 260 5.22 0.97 7.65
CA ILE A 260 6.21 1.26 8.70
C ILE A 260 7.57 1.68 8.08
N PRO A 261 8.12 0.96 7.09
CA PRO A 261 9.35 1.38 6.43
C PRO A 261 9.24 2.75 5.74
N THR A 262 8.07 3.11 5.18
CA THR A 262 7.89 4.45 4.61
C THR A 262 7.86 5.54 5.68
N VAL A 263 7.22 5.29 6.83
CA VAL A 263 7.28 6.22 7.98
C VAL A 263 8.74 6.41 8.43
N PHE A 264 9.53 5.32 8.45
CA PHE A 264 10.96 5.39 8.76
C PHE A 264 11.76 6.17 7.70
N LEU A 265 11.49 5.97 6.40
CA LEU A 265 12.07 6.75 5.31
C LEU A 265 11.83 8.25 5.51
N ILE A 266 10.59 8.64 5.81
CA ILE A 266 10.23 10.04 6.08
C ILE A 266 11.02 10.58 7.28
N ALA A 267 11.17 9.79 8.35
CA ALA A 267 11.95 10.17 9.53
C ALA A 267 13.44 10.44 9.17
N LEU A 268 14.04 9.58 8.35
CA LEU A 268 15.43 9.75 7.87
C LEU A 268 15.61 11.07 7.12
N HIS A 269 14.62 11.45 6.31
CA HIS A 269 14.64 12.69 5.56
C HIS A 269 14.38 13.92 6.46
N PHE A 270 13.44 13.84 7.40
CA PHE A 270 13.17 14.93 8.34
C PHE A 270 14.39 15.31 9.19
N ARG A 271 15.28 14.36 9.50
CA ARG A 271 16.55 14.66 10.17
C ARG A 271 17.39 15.70 9.40
N LYS A 272 17.42 15.60 8.08
CA LYS A 272 18.21 16.49 7.20
C LYS A 272 17.41 17.69 6.71
N VAL A 273 16.19 17.47 6.23
CA VAL A 273 15.36 18.44 5.49
C VAL A 273 13.90 18.42 5.99
N TRP A 274 13.70 18.70 7.28
CA TRP A 274 12.37 18.71 7.91
C TRP A 274 11.37 19.64 7.21
N ASN A 275 11.81 20.76 6.63
CA ASN A 275 10.92 21.74 6.00
C ASN A 275 10.54 21.36 4.54
N SER A 276 11.02 20.21 4.04
CA SER A 276 10.79 19.80 2.65
C SER A 276 9.31 19.51 2.36
N ARG A 277 8.73 20.25 1.41
CA ARG A 277 7.35 20.05 0.95
C ARG A 277 7.09 18.61 0.51
N LYS A 278 8.06 18.00 -0.17
CA LYS A 278 7.98 16.63 -0.68
C LYS A 278 7.65 15.60 0.40
N TYR A 279 8.41 15.60 1.49
CA TYR A 279 8.23 14.59 2.55
C TYR A 279 7.00 14.86 3.43
N TRP A 280 6.57 16.12 3.56
CA TRP A 280 5.28 16.43 4.18
C TRP A 280 4.09 16.00 3.32
N VAL A 281 4.17 16.16 2.00
CA VAL A 281 3.14 15.64 1.08
C VAL A 281 3.11 14.12 1.13
N LEU A 282 4.28 13.46 1.09
CA LEU A 282 4.35 12.00 1.23
C LEU A 282 3.75 11.52 2.57
N LEU A 283 4.06 12.20 3.67
CA LEU A 283 3.49 11.89 4.99
C LEU A 283 1.98 12.07 5.01
N PHE A 284 1.47 13.16 4.43
CA PHE A 284 0.03 13.38 4.31
C PHE A 284 -0.65 12.26 3.52
N LEU A 285 -0.10 11.87 2.36
CA LEU A 285 -0.64 10.78 1.55
C LEU A 285 -0.61 9.46 2.32
N LEU A 286 0.50 9.15 3.00
CA LEU A 286 0.63 7.97 3.84
C LEU A 286 -0.47 7.93 4.91
N CYS A 287 -0.63 9.02 5.68
CA CYS A 287 -1.67 9.11 6.71
C CYS A 287 -3.10 9.09 6.12
N ALA A 288 -3.29 9.55 4.89
CA ALA A 288 -4.58 9.49 4.22
C ALA A 288 -4.94 8.08 3.74
N GLY A 289 -3.96 7.25 3.36
CA GLY A 289 -4.21 5.95 2.73
C GLY A 289 -3.88 4.73 3.60
N CYS A 290 -3.10 4.87 4.67
CA CYS A 290 -2.58 3.72 5.44
C CYS A 290 -3.69 2.84 6.04
N ASP A 291 -4.74 3.45 6.59
CA ASP A 291 -5.82 2.73 7.26
C ASP A 291 -6.67 1.91 6.28
N ALA A 292 -6.85 2.41 5.06
CA ALA A 292 -7.50 1.66 3.99
C ALA A 292 -6.64 0.52 3.43
N VAL A 293 -5.31 0.65 3.47
CA VAL A 293 -4.41 -0.46 3.11
C VAL A 293 -4.42 -1.51 4.22
N SER A 294 -4.27 -1.09 5.47
CA SER A 294 -4.17 -1.99 6.61
C SER A 294 -4.67 -1.32 7.88
N PHE A 295 -5.77 -1.84 8.42
CA PHE A 295 -6.36 -1.31 9.64
C PHE A 295 -5.44 -1.43 10.88
N SER A 296 -4.40 -2.28 10.82
CA SER A 296 -3.35 -2.30 11.84
C SER A 296 -2.60 -0.96 12.00
N SER A 297 -2.70 -0.07 11.02
CA SER A 297 -2.05 1.24 11.05
C SER A 297 -2.80 2.30 11.87
N VAL A 298 -4.07 2.08 12.24
CA VAL A 298 -4.96 3.09 12.85
C VAL A 298 -4.42 3.72 14.13
N LEU A 299 -3.72 2.94 14.97
CA LEU A 299 -3.03 3.46 16.16
C LEU A 299 -1.52 3.58 15.94
N LEU A 300 -0.96 2.71 15.10
CA LEU A 300 0.47 2.58 14.93
C LEU A 300 1.06 3.78 14.18
N VAL A 301 0.46 4.19 13.05
CA VAL A 301 0.95 5.32 12.26
C VAL A 301 0.83 6.63 13.04
N PRO A 302 -0.30 6.98 13.67
CA PRO A 302 -0.38 8.18 14.51
C PRO A 302 0.68 8.20 15.60
N THR A 303 0.91 7.07 16.28
CA THR A 303 1.92 6.97 17.33
C THR A 303 3.32 7.23 16.78
N LEU A 304 3.71 6.55 15.69
CA LEU A 304 5.04 6.74 15.08
C LEU A 304 5.24 8.17 14.58
N VAL A 305 4.23 8.75 13.91
CA VAL A 305 4.31 10.11 13.39
C VAL A 305 4.38 11.15 14.52
N THR A 306 3.65 10.93 15.61
CA THR A 306 3.74 11.76 16.83
C THR A 306 5.15 11.73 17.40
N VAL A 307 5.75 10.54 17.52
CA VAL A 307 7.12 10.38 18.04
C VAL A 307 8.12 11.08 17.12
N ILE A 308 8.01 10.90 15.80
CA ILE A 308 8.90 11.53 14.82
C ILE A 308 8.77 13.06 14.89
N CYS A 309 7.55 13.61 14.84
CA CYS A 309 7.35 15.05 14.87
C CYS A 309 7.83 15.67 16.20
N SER A 310 7.60 14.98 17.32
CA SER A 310 8.10 15.40 18.63
C SER A 310 9.63 15.40 18.69
N ALA A 311 10.27 14.36 18.14
CA ALA A 311 11.73 14.27 18.07
C ALA A 311 12.33 15.38 17.17
N VAL A 312 11.72 15.63 16.01
CA VAL A 312 12.15 16.71 15.11
C VAL A 312 11.96 18.08 15.78
N PHE A 313 10.85 18.28 16.51
CA PHE A 313 10.61 19.51 17.27
C PHE A 313 11.62 19.70 18.40
N ALA A 314 11.98 18.64 19.14
CA ALA A 314 12.97 18.72 20.20
C ALA A 314 14.34 19.22 19.71
N VAL A 315 14.73 18.84 18.48
CA VAL A 315 15.99 19.23 17.85
C VAL A 315 15.91 20.58 17.14
N LYS A 316 14.85 20.82 16.36
CA LYS A 316 14.73 22.01 15.49
C LYS A 316 14.06 23.20 16.18
N ARG A 317 13.22 22.97 17.20
CA ARG A 317 12.46 23.98 17.95
C ARG A 317 11.52 24.86 17.12
N GLU A 318 11.15 24.38 15.94
CA GLU A 318 10.31 25.10 14.98
C GLU A 318 8.82 24.81 15.19
N ARG A 319 8.04 25.85 15.50
CA ARG A 319 6.58 25.70 15.73
C ARG A 319 5.81 25.29 14.47
N GLY A 320 6.39 25.55 13.30
CA GLY A 320 5.82 25.17 12.00
C GLY A 320 5.57 23.66 11.83
N ILE A 321 6.22 22.82 12.63
CA ILE A 321 6.04 21.37 12.61
C ILE A 321 4.62 20.98 13.05
N TRP A 322 4.08 21.65 14.07
CA TRP A 322 2.84 21.24 14.71
C TRP A 322 1.60 21.46 13.86
N TRP A 323 1.54 22.55 13.08
CA TRP A 323 0.41 22.74 12.16
C TRP A 323 0.44 21.71 11.02
N ARG A 324 1.63 21.36 10.50
CA ARG A 324 1.75 20.33 9.47
C ARG A 324 1.38 18.96 10.00
N TYR A 325 1.86 18.64 11.22
CA TYR A 325 1.47 17.46 11.95
C TYR A 325 -0.05 17.38 12.13
N ALA A 326 -0.69 18.48 12.56
CA ALA A 326 -2.14 18.53 12.73
C ALA A 326 -2.87 18.20 11.41
N VAL A 327 -2.44 18.77 10.28
CA VAL A 327 -3.01 18.47 8.95
C VAL A 327 -2.83 17.00 8.58
N THR A 328 -1.66 16.40 8.83
CA THR A 328 -1.43 14.98 8.53
C THR A 328 -2.23 14.03 9.41
N MET A 329 -2.57 14.44 10.64
CA MET A 329 -3.28 13.60 11.61
C MET A 329 -4.80 13.66 11.48
N VAL A 330 -5.38 14.54 10.66
CA VAL A 330 -6.84 14.67 10.53
C VAL A 330 -7.51 13.34 10.18
N ILE A 331 -7.04 12.67 9.13
CA ILE A 331 -7.65 11.41 8.66
C ILE A 331 -7.43 10.28 9.68
N PRO A 332 -6.19 10.01 10.16
CA PRO A 332 -5.99 8.99 11.18
C PRO A 332 -6.77 9.23 12.47
N ALA A 333 -6.94 10.49 12.90
CA ALA A 333 -7.73 10.83 14.08
C ALA A 333 -9.21 10.48 13.90
N ILE A 334 -9.77 10.68 12.70
CA ILE A 334 -11.13 10.26 12.37
C ILE A 334 -11.25 8.74 12.46
N TYR A 335 -10.33 7.99 11.85
CA TYR A 335 -10.34 6.52 11.90
C TYR A 335 -10.21 5.99 13.33
N ALA A 336 -9.28 6.54 14.13
CA ALA A 336 -9.12 6.17 15.52
C ALA A 336 -10.39 6.48 16.34
N GLY A 337 -11.00 7.65 16.14
CA GLY A 337 -12.25 8.03 16.80
C GLY A 337 -13.40 7.07 16.48
N VAL A 338 -13.57 6.71 15.20
CA VAL A 338 -14.57 5.72 14.76
C VAL A 338 -14.28 4.35 15.35
N TYR A 339 -13.01 3.91 15.34
CA TYR A 339 -12.60 2.64 15.92
C TYR A 339 -12.89 2.57 17.43
N PHE A 340 -12.53 3.62 18.18
CA PHE A 340 -12.81 3.66 19.62
C PHE A 340 -14.32 3.66 19.88
N ALA A 341 -15.09 4.50 19.19
CA ALA A 341 -16.56 4.54 19.32
C ALA A 341 -17.20 3.16 19.03
N PHE A 342 -16.72 2.45 18.02
CA PHE A 342 -17.14 1.08 17.72
C PHE A 342 -16.75 0.11 18.84
N SER A 343 -15.52 0.18 19.33
CA SER A 343 -14.97 -0.74 20.35
C SER A 343 -15.68 -0.64 21.70
N ILE A 344 -16.20 0.54 22.05
CA ILE A 344 -17.01 0.75 23.27
C ILE A 344 -18.52 0.67 23.01
N ASN A 345 -18.94 0.13 21.86
CA ASN A 345 -20.34 -0.05 21.46
C ASN A 345 -21.17 1.25 21.34
N LEU A 346 -20.54 2.42 21.22
CA LEU A 346 -21.24 3.68 20.95
C LEU A 346 -21.69 3.80 19.49
N LEU A 347 -20.96 3.17 18.57
CA LEU A 347 -21.29 3.15 17.15
C LEU A 347 -21.54 1.70 16.72
N THR A 348 -22.77 1.38 16.32
CA THR A 348 -23.13 0.09 15.74
C THR A 348 -23.98 0.30 14.50
N ILE A 349 -23.65 -0.41 13.41
CA ILE A 349 -24.40 -0.35 12.16
C ILE A 349 -24.98 -1.73 11.90
N ARG A 350 -26.30 -1.86 12.04
CA ARG A 350 -27.01 -3.11 11.80
C ARG A 350 -27.04 -3.43 10.31
N VAL A 351 -26.82 -4.70 10.00
CA VAL A 351 -27.01 -5.24 8.65
C VAL A 351 -28.50 -5.19 8.30
N ARG A 352 -28.82 -4.61 7.13
CA ARG A 352 -30.19 -4.46 6.62
C ARG A 352 -30.64 -5.73 5.90
#